data_AF-A0A8B8F7B3-F1
#
_entry.id   AF-A0A8B8F7B3-F1
#
_cell.length_a   1.000
_cell.length_b   1.000
_cell.length_c   1.000
_cell.angle_alpha   90.00
_cell.angle_beta   90.00
_cell.angle_gamma   90.00
#
_symmetry.space_group_name_H-M   'P 1'
#
loop_
_entity.id
_entity.type
_entity.pdbx_description
1 polymer ?
#
loop_
_entity_poly.entity_id
_entity_poly.type
_entity_poly.pdbx_seq_one_letter_code
_entity_poly.pdbx_strand_id
1 'polypeptide(L)'
;MVKAGTALKVFYSKMLHVMCAVHGLYRVAEQVRSHFSTVDKLIASVKPVFKKAPSRLQLFKNELPGVNLPPEPVITRWGTWINAGSYYCENIQAVRHIIGILDQEDAISIQKAKKCLDKPNLENNLAYIESNFSILSVAIDKLQAKNLSLATSLNIIENIEETLKTLNGEHGKPIYLKLKNILEKNSGLSKLKYISNILDGEENTNIGEFTCSDIVYFKYAPIVSVDVECSFSTYKTLLSDNRRKFKFDNLAKHLIIQCNTQGKHFKSLTFYLKFLKIIYWEIFFTALQDSDQSD
;
A
#
# COMPACT_ATOMS: atom_id res chain seq x y z
N MET A 1 -4.17 4.58 15.09
CA MET A 1 -4.74 5.79 14.44
C MET A 1 -6.17 6.09 14.86
N VAL A 2 -7.10 5.11 14.89
CA VAL A 2 -8.52 5.38 15.23
C VAL A 2 -8.71 6.12 16.57
N LYS A 3 -8.12 5.65 17.68
CA LYS A 3 -8.22 6.33 18.99
C LYS A 3 -7.71 7.77 18.96
N ALA A 4 -6.57 8.00 18.31
CA ALA A 4 -6.00 9.34 18.16
C ALA A 4 -6.90 10.23 17.29
N GLY A 5 -7.46 9.70 16.19
CA GLY A 5 -8.43 10.41 15.36
C GLY A 5 -9.68 10.81 16.14
N THR A 6 -10.19 9.94 17.03
CA THR A 6 -11.31 10.26 17.91
C THR A 6 -10.96 11.38 18.89
N ALA A 7 -9.77 11.34 19.52
CA ALA A 7 -9.32 12.39 20.42
C ALA A 7 -9.18 13.75 19.68
N LEU A 8 -8.56 13.74 18.49
CA LEU A 8 -8.39 14.95 17.68
C LEU A 8 -9.72 15.55 17.22
N LYS A 9 -10.77 14.74 17.03
CA LYS A 9 -12.09 15.23 16.63
C LYS A 9 -12.70 16.21 17.64
N VAL A 10 -12.31 16.14 18.92
CA VAL A 10 -12.74 17.10 19.95
C VAL A 10 -12.27 18.52 19.61
N PHE A 11 -11.04 18.66 19.12
CA PHE A 11 -10.46 19.94 18.71
C PHE A 11 -10.83 20.33 17.27
N TYR A 12 -11.07 19.34 16.42
CA TYR A 12 -11.44 19.52 15.01
C TYR A 12 -12.78 18.84 14.74
N SER A 13 -13.87 19.50 15.10
CA SER A 13 -15.23 18.93 15.00
C SER A 13 -15.60 18.46 13.59
N LYS A 14 -15.05 19.12 12.56
CA LYS A 14 -15.22 18.78 11.13
C LYS A 14 -14.19 17.78 10.59
N MET A 15 -13.29 17.26 11.43
CA MET A 15 -12.30 16.28 11.00
C MET A 15 -12.97 14.92 10.76
N LEU A 16 -12.76 14.38 9.56
CA LEU A 16 -13.12 13.02 9.22
C LEU A 16 -11.88 12.13 9.23
N HIS A 17 -11.77 11.23 10.20
CA HIS A 17 -10.72 10.22 10.22
C HIS A 17 -11.09 9.05 9.30
N VAL A 18 -10.28 8.80 8.29
CA VAL A 18 -10.43 7.72 7.31
C VAL A 18 -9.24 6.78 7.41
N MET A 19 -9.48 5.47 7.49
CA MET A 19 -8.38 4.52 7.42
C MET A 19 -7.92 4.37 5.96
N CYS A 20 -6.60 4.27 5.75
CA CYS A 20 -6.03 4.15 4.41
C CYS A 20 -6.58 2.92 3.68
N ALA A 21 -7.25 3.16 2.54
CA ALA A 21 -7.86 2.12 1.72
C ALA A 21 -6.78 1.19 1.13
N VAL A 22 -5.66 1.73 0.65
CA VAL A 22 -4.52 0.94 0.12
C VAL A 22 -3.92 0.05 1.20
N HIS A 23 -3.81 0.52 2.44
CA HIS A 23 -3.37 -0.33 3.55
C HIS A 23 -4.37 -1.47 3.79
N GLY A 24 -5.66 -1.20 3.68
CA GLY A 24 -6.71 -2.23 3.65
C GLY A 24 -6.48 -3.27 2.55
N LEU A 25 -6.25 -2.84 1.31
CA LEU A 25 -5.99 -3.73 0.18
C LEU A 25 -4.70 -4.55 0.36
N TYR A 26 -3.63 -3.98 0.93
CA TYR A 26 -2.43 -4.76 1.27
C TYR A 26 -2.71 -5.89 2.27
N ARG A 27 -3.63 -5.69 3.22
CA ARG A 27 -4.06 -6.76 4.15
C ARG A 27 -4.92 -7.83 3.47
N VAL A 28 -5.63 -7.47 2.40
CA VAL A 28 -6.32 -8.45 1.55
C VAL A 28 -5.29 -9.26 0.76
N ALA A 29 -4.32 -8.60 0.12
CA ALA A 29 -3.23 -9.26 -0.60
C ALA A 29 -2.37 -10.17 0.31
N GLU A 30 -2.15 -9.78 1.57
CA GLU A 30 -1.52 -10.63 2.58
C GLU A 30 -2.31 -11.94 2.78
N GLN A 31 -3.64 -11.84 2.85
CA GLN A 31 -4.49 -13.01 2.99
C GLN A 31 -4.47 -13.86 1.73
N VAL A 32 -4.51 -13.28 0.53
CA VAL A 32 -4.30 -14.02 -0.73
C VAL A 32 -3.06 -14.89 -0.62
N ARG A 33 -1.90 -14.29 -0.29
CA ARG A 33 -0.64 -15.03 -0.12
C ARG A 33 -0.74 -16.18 0.89
N SER A 34 -1.39 -15.97 2.04
CA SER A 34 -1.50 -17.02 3.06
C SER A 34 -2.27 -18.26 2.59
N HIS A 35 -3.19 -18.11 1.63
CA HIS A 35 -3.92 -19.23 1.04
C HIS A 35 -3.08 -20.01 0.00
N PHE A 36 -2.02 -19.43 -0.56
CA PHE A 36 -1.23 -20.03 -1.64
C PHE A 36 0.22 -20.33 -1.22
N SER A 37 0.38 -21.13 -0.16
CA SER A 37 1.69 -21.46 0.41
C SER A 37 2.67 -22.11 -0.58
N THR A 38 2.17 -22.84 -1.59
CA THR A 38 3.00 -23.42 -2.65
C THR A 38 3.63 -22.35 -3.54
N VAL A 39 2.85 -21.36 -3.96
CA VAL A 39 3.34 -20.22 -4.76
C VAL A 39 4.28 -19.36 -3.92
N ASP A 40 3.92 -19.12 -2.64
CA ASP A 40 4.77 -18.34 -1.72
C ASP A 40 6.16 -18.99 -1.54
N LYS A 41 6.19 -20.32 -1.35
CA LYS A 41 7.44 -21.09 -1.25
C LYS A 41 8.26 -21.06 -2.55
N LEU A 42 7.62 -21.10 -3.72
CA LEU A 42 8.30 -20.97 -5.00
C LEU A 42 9.00 -19.61 -5.10
N ILE A 43 8.25 -18.52 -4.92
CA ILE A 43 8.76 -17.15 -5.00
C ILE A 43 9.94 -16.96 -4.03
N ALA A 44 9.80 -17.43 -2.79
CA ALA A 44 10.85 -17.35 -1.77
C ALA A 44 12.09 -18.21 -2.10
N SER A 45 11.93 -19.34 -2.80
CA SER A 45 13.02 -20.27 -3.12
C SER A 45 13.80 -19.90 -4.37
N VAL A 46 13.14 -19.34 -5.38
CA VAL A 46 13.78 -18.93 -6.64
C VAL A 46 14.59 -17.65 -6.45
N LYS A 47 14.11 -16.69 -5.64
CA LYS A 47 14.84 -15.45 -5.32
C LYS A 47 16.33 -15.65 -4.97
N PRO A 48 16.71 -16.50 -4.00
CA PRO A 48 18.11 -16.72 -3.64
C PRO A 48 18.93 -17.46 -4.71
N VAL A 49 18.31 -18.08 -5.73
CA VAL A 49 19.04 -18.71 -6.84
C VAL A 49 19.81 -17.66 -7.65
N PHE A 50 19.23 -16.49 -7.87
CA PHE A 50 19.84 -15.46 -8.70
C PHE A 50 20.49 -14.33 -7.87
N LYS A 51 20.21 -14.27 -6.57
CA LYS A 51 20.73 -13.24 -5.69
C LYS A 51 22.25 -13.38 -5.48
N LYS A 52 22.99 -12.33 -5.83
CA LYS A 52 24.47 -12.26 -5.72
C LYS A 52 25.18 -13.41 -6.45
N ALA A 53 24.65 -13.84 -7.59
CA ALA A 53 25.20 -14.96 -8.35
C ALA A 53 25.44 -14.59 -9.83
N PRO A 54 26.57 -13.92 -10.15
CA PRO A 54 26.83 -13.41 -11.50
C PRO A 54 26.78 -14.48 -12.59
N SER A 55 27.36 -15.66 -12.34
CA SER A 55 27.35 -16.77 -13.30
C SER A 55 25.94 -17.25 -13.63
N ARG A 56 25.08 -17.45 -12.61
CA ARG A 56 23.68 -17.86 -12.77
C ARG A 56 22.84 -16.77 -13.44
N LEU A 57 23.12 -15.50 -13.16
CA LEU A 57 22.48 -14.35 -13.83
C LEU A 57 22.86 -14.28 -15.31
N GLN A 58 24.13 -14.53 -15.64
CA GLN A 58 24.61 -14.57 -17.02
C GLN A 58 23.99 -15.75 -17.77
N LEU A 59 23.94 -16.93 -17.15
CA LEU A 59 23.25 -18.09 -17.70
C LEU A 59 21.78 -17.77 -17.99
N PHE A 60 21.06 -17.19 -17.03
CA PHE A 60 19.66 -16.78 -17.22
C PHE A 60 19.49 -15.88 -18.45
N LYS A 61 20.33 -14.84 -18.58
CA LYS A 61 20.26 -13.89 -19.70
C LYS A 61 20.59 -14.54 -21.06
N ASN A 62 21.48 -15.52 -21.07
CA ASN A 62 21.88 -16.22 -22.29
C ASN A 62 20.81 -17.20 -22.78
N GLU A 63 20.23 -17.99 -21.86
CA GLU A 63 19.21 -19.00 -22.18
C GLU A 63 17.83 -18.38 -22.45
N LEU A 64 17.52 -17.25 -21.79
CA LEU A 64 16.21 -16.61 -21.86
C LEU A 64 16.33 -15.13 -22.28
N PRO A 65 16.84 -14.85 -23.50
CA PRO A 65 16.96 -13.48 -23.98
C PRO A 65 15.58 -12.83 -24.09
N GLY A 66 15.39 -11.70 -23.43
CA GLY A 66 14.13 -10.95 -23.43
C GLY A 66 13.17 -11.29 -22.29
N VAL A 67 13.43 -12.32 -21.48
CA VAL A 67 12.69 -12.57 -20.24
C VAL A 67 13.32 -11.77 -19.10
N ASN A 68 12.51 -11.02 -18.36
CA ASN A 68 13.00 -10.29 -17.19
C ASN A 68 13.36 -11.26 -16.05
N LEU A 69 14.28 -10.86 -15.18
CA LEU A 69 14.57 -11.66 -13.99
C LEU A 69 13.34 -11.76 -13.09
N PRO A 70 13.17 -12.87 -12.33
CA PRO A 70 12.08 -12.99 -11.39
C PRO A 70 12.05 -11.80 -10.41
N PRO A 71 10.88 -11.16 -10.21
CA PRO A 71 10.78 -9.99 -9.36
C PRO A 71 11.06 -10.35 -7.91
N GLU A 72 11.53 -9.36 -7.14
CA GLU A 72 11.70 -9.49 -5.70
C GLU A 72 10.54 -8.80 -4.96
N PRO A 73 9.59 -9.55 -4.38
CA PRO A 73 8.53 -8.94 -3.59
C PRO A 73 9.09 -8.17 -2.40
N VAL A 74 8.50 -7.01 -2.14
CA VAL A 74 8.73 -6.22 -0.95
C VAL A 74 7.78 -6.71 0.13
N ILE A 75 8.34 -7.24 1.23
CA ILE A 75 7.58 -7.87 2.33
C ILE A 75 6.51 -6.93 2.91
N THR A 76 6.77 -5.63 2.93
CA THR A 76 5.84 -4.62 3.46
C THR A 76 4.81 -4.12 2.45
N ARG A 77 4.87 -4.55 1.18
CA ARG A 77 3.97 -4.15 0.10
C ARG A 77 3.49 -5.38 -0.68
N TRP A 78 2.50 -6.09 -0.12
CA TRP A 78 2.03 -7.36 -0.65
C TRP A 78 1.46 -7.33 -2.09
N GLY A 79 1.13 -6.16 -2.65
CA GLY A 79 0.84 -6.02 -4.08
C GLY A 79 2.02 -6.48 -4.97
N THR A 80 3.26 -6.29 -4.51
CA THR A 80 4.44 -6.79 -5.24
C THR A 80 4.55 -8.31 -5.24
N TRP A 81 3.94 -9.00 -4.27
CA TRP A 81 3.87 -10.46 -4.25
C TRP A 81 2.87 -10.98 -5.28
N ILE A 82 1.73 -10.30 -5.46
CA ILE A 82 0.77 -10.62 -6.51
C ILE A 82 1.41 -10.43 -7.88
N ASN A 83 2.12 -9.32 -8.11
CA ASN A 83 2.88 -9.09 -9.35
C ASN A 83 3.93 -10.17 -9.61
N ALA A 84 4.55 -10.72 -8.56
CA ALA A 84 5.43 -11.86 -8.70
C ALA A 84 4.67 -13.12 -9.13
N GLY A 85 3.49 -13.37 -8.55
CA GLY A 85 2.57 -14.40 -9.02
C GLY A 85 2.25 -14.28 -10.52
N SER A 86 1.92 -13.08 -10.99
CA SER A 86 1.68 -12.76 -12.41
C SER A 86 2.88 -13.12 -13.28
N TYR A 87 4.07 -12.65 -12.89
CA TYR A 87 5.32 -12.97 -13.59
C TYR A 87 5.53 -14.49 -13.70
N TYR A 88 5.34 -15.24 -12.61
CA TYR A 88 5.51 -16.69 -12.64
C TYR A 88 4.42 -17.36 -13.48
N CYS A 89 3.18 -16.88 -13.47
CA CYS A 89 2.12 -17.40 -14.33
C CYS A 89 2.50 -17.28 -15.82
N GLU A 90 3.05 -16.15 -16.23
CA GLU A 90 3.48 -15.90 -17.61
C GLU A 90 4.75 -16.67 -17.99
N ASN A 91 5.69 -16.82 -17.06
CA ASN A 91 7.06 -17.27 -17.35
C ASN A 91 7.40 -18.64 -16.72
N ILE A 92 6.41 -19.43 -16.29
CA ILE A 92 6.67 -20.66 -15.52
C ILE A 92 7.54 -21.66 -16.29
N GLN A 93 7.34 -21.80 -17.60
CA GLN A 93 8.09 -22.75 -18.42
C GLN A 93 9.55 -22.32 -18.59
N ALA A 94 9.78 -21.01 -18.80
CA ALA A 94 11.12 -20.44 -18.82
C ALA A 94 11.84 -20.64 -17.48
N VAL A 95 11.14 -20.40 -16.36
CA VAL A 95 11.67 -20.64 -15.01
C VAL A 95 11.99 -22.12 -14.80
N ARG A 96 11.13 -23.05 -15.22
CA ARG A 96 11.41 -24.50 -15.15
C ARG A 96 12.68 -24.86 -15.89
N HIS A 97 12.82 -24.36 -17.12
CA HIS A 97 13.98 -24.63 -17.96
C HIS A 97 15.28 -24.18 -17.28
N ILE A 98 15.37 -22.91 -16.88
CA ILE A 98 16.60 -22.38 -16.29
C ILE A 98 16.95 -23.03 -14.95
N ILE A 99 15.94 -23.31 -14.09
CA ILE A 99 16.18 -24.01 -12.82
C ILE A 99 16.56 -25.48 -13.06
N GLY A 100 16.08 -26.09 -14.14
CA GLY A 100 16.40 -27.46 -14.54
C GLY A 100 17.88 -27.65 -14.90
N ILE A 101 18.49 -26.67 -15.59
CA ILE A 101 19.89 -26.69 -16.01
C ILE A 101 20.85 -26.64 -14.81
N LEU A 102 20.48 -25.93 -13.74
CA LEU A 102 21.35 -25.73 -12.58
C LEU A 102 21.54 -27.02 -11.78
N ASP A 103 22.76 -27.27 -11.30
CA ASP A 103 23.01 -28.40 -10.39
C ASP A 103 22.29 -28.17 -9.05
N GLN A 104 21.59 -29.20 -8.57
CA GLN A 104 20.89 -29.14 -7.29
C GLN A 104 21.86 -29.11 -6.09
N GLU A 105 23.09 -29.62 -6.26
CA GLU A 105 24.10 -29.67 -5.20
C GLU A 105 24.82 -28.32 -5.03
N ASP A 106 24.80 -27.45 -6.05
CA ASP A 106 25.44 -26.12 -6.02
C ASP A 106 24.87 -25.20 -4.94
N ALA A 107 23.57 -25.30 -4.65
CA ALA A 107 22.94 -24.50 -3.61
C ALA A 107 21.62 -25.09 -3.12
N ILE A 108 21.39 -25.01 -1.81
CA ILE A 108 20.12 -25.37 -1.15
C ILE A 108 18.92 -24.63 -1.79
N SER A 109 19.11 -23.40 -2.27
CA SER A 109 18.06 -22.65 -2.96
C SER A 109 17.61 -23.31 -4.27
N ILE A 110 18.53 -23.91 -5.03
CA ILE A 110 18.24 -24.59 -6.30
C ILE A 110 17.46 -25.87 -6.00
N GLN A 111 17.92 -26.66 -5.03
CA GLN A 111 17.20 -27.85 -4.59
C GLN A 111 15.77 -27.53 -4.13
N LYS A 112 15.58 -26.45 -3.36
CA LYS A 112 14.25 -25.98 -2.93
C LYS A 112 13.39 -25.50 -4.09
N ALA A 113 13.98 -24.76 -5.04
CA ALA A 113 13.27 -24.27 -6.22
C ALA A 113 12.77 -25.43 -7.10
N LYS A 114 13.61 -26.43 -7.40
CA LYS A 114 13.23 -27.66 -8.12
C LYS A 114 12.04 -28.35 -7.44
N LYS A 115 12.16 -28.63 -6.13
CA LYS A 115 11.08 -29.23 -5.33
C LYS A 115 9.77 -28.42 -5.34
N CYS A 116 9.84 -27.09 -5.44
CA CYS A 116 8.64 -26.26 -5.52
C CYS A 116 7.99 -26.32 -6.90
N LEU A 117 8.79 -26.35 -7.96
CA LEU A 117 8.31 -26.46 -9.35
C LEU A 117 7.62 -27.80 -9.61
N ASP A 118 8.04 -28.87 -8.93
CA ASP A 118 7.44 -30.21 -9.08
C ASP A 118 6.13 -30.40 -8.30
N LYS A 119 5.69 -29.40 -7.55
CA LYS A 119 4.46 -29.53 -6.75
C LYS A 119 3.22 -29.63 -7.63
N PRO A 120 2.30 -30.55 -7.31
CA PRO A 120 1.01 -30.60 -7.98
C PRO A 120 0.25 -29.29 -7.77
N ASN A 121 -0.57 -28.92 -8.76
CA ASN A 121 -1.41 -27.72 -8.74
C ASN A 121 -0.69 -26.37 -8.67
N LEU A 122 0.64 -26.31 -8.79
CA LEU A 122 1.35 -25.03 -8.82
C LEU A 122 0.83 -24.11 -9.93
N GLU A 123 0.72 -24.62 -11.14
CA GLU A 123 0.28 -23.85 -12.32
C GLU A 123 -1.21 -23.47 -12.20
N ASN A 124 -2.06 -24.35 -11.68
CA ASN A 124 -3.45 -24.04 -11.35
C ASN A 124 -3.56 -22.90 -10.33
N ASN A 125 -2.71 -22.92 -9.29
CA ASN A 125 -2.68 -21.85 -8.29
C ASN A 125 -2.19 -20.52 -8.87
N LEU A 126 -1.17 -20.54 -9.74
CA LEU A 126 -0.68 -19.34 -10.44
C LEU A 126 -1.76 -18.75 -11.34
N ALA A 127 -2.43 -19.58 -12.15
CA ALA A 127 -3.53 -19.16 -13.01
C ALA A 127 -4.71 -18.59 -12.20
N TYR A 128 -5.05 -19.22 -11.07
CA TYR A 128 -6.10 -18.72 -10.19
C TYR A 128 -5.72 -17.37 -9.56
N ILE A 129 -4.47 -17.19 -9.12
CA ILE A 129 -4.01 -15.90 -8.58
C ILE A 129 -4.08 -14.81 -9.65
N GLU A 130 -3.56 -15.10 -10.84
CA GLU A 130 -3.49 -14.13 -11.92
C GLU A 130 -4.88 -13.69 -12.39
N SER A 131 -5.79 -14.65 -12.60
CA SER A 131 -7.15 -14.35 -13.07
C SER A 131 -8.00 -13.58 -12.05
N ASN A 132 -7.81 -13.80 -10.75
CA ASN A 132 -8.73 -13.29 -9.72
C ASN A 132 -8.16 -12.16 -8.85
N PHE A 133 -6.83 -12.08 -8.68
CA PHE A 133 -6.21 -11.15 -7.72
C PHE A 133 -5.24 -10.14 -8.34
N SER A 134 -4.89 -10.26 -9.63
CA SER A 134 -4.07 -9.25 -10.34
C SER A 134 -4.68 -7.84 -10.27
N ILE A 135 -6.02 -7.75 -10.23
CA ILE A 135 -6.77 -6.51 -10.04
C ILE A 135 -6.36 -5.75 -8.77
N LEU A 136 -5.95 -6.45 -7.70
CA LEU A 136 -5.52 -5.81 -6.45
C LEU A 136 -4.25 -4.99 -6.67
N SER A 137 -3.28 -5.53 -7.41
CA SER A 137 -2.05 -4.81 -7.72
C SER A 137 -2.32 -3.57 -8.56
N VAL A 138 -3.09 -3.72 -9.63
CA VAL A 138 -3.46 -2.61 -10.52
C VAL A 138 -4.21 -1.52 -9.75
N ALA A 139 -5.14 -1.91 -8.88
CA ALA A 139 -5.89 -0.96 -8.06
C ALA A 139 -5.02 -0.25 -7.03
N ILE A 140 -4.11 -0.97 -6.36
CA ILE A 140 -3.15 -0.37 -5.42
C ILE A 140 -2.32 0.69 -6.14
N ASP A 141 -1.73 0.38 -7.29
CA ASP A 141 -0.90 1.32 -8.04
C ASP A 141 -1.70 2.56 -8.48
N LYS A 142 -2.94 2.37 -8.96
CA LYS A 142 -3.84 3.48 -9.31
C LYS A 142 -4.19 4.36 -8.11
N LEU A 143 -4.52 3.77 -6.97
CA LEU A 143 -4.86 4.50 -5.75
C LEU A 143 -3.65 5.23 -5.14
N GLN A 144 -2.43 4.77 -5.43
CA GLN A 144 -1.21 5.45 -5.01
C GLN A 144 -0.80 6.61 -5.93
N ALA A 145 -1.43 6.76 -7.09
CA ALA A 145 -1.19 7.90 -7.97
C ALA A 145 -1.72 9.21 -7.34
N LYS A 146 -1.11 10.33 -7.71
CA LYS A 146 -1.46 11.65 -7.18
C LYS A 146 -2.69 12.22 -7.88
N ASN A 147 -3.42 13.09 -7.18
CA ASN A 147 -4.53 13.89 -7.70
C ASN A 147 -5.74 13.08 -8.23
N LEU A 148 -5.96 11.87 -7.70
CA LEU A 148 -7.23 11.18 -7.95
C LEU A 148 -8.38 11.92 -7.26
N SER A 149 -9.52 12.02 -7.95
CA SER A 149 -10.75 12.50 -7.32
C SER A 149 -11.27 11.47 -6.32
N LEU A 150 -12.11 11.93 -5.39
CA LEU A 150 -12.77 11.05 -4.44
C LEU A 150 -13.63 10.00 -5.16
N ALA A 151 -14.46 10.43 -6.12
CA ALA A 151 -15.32 9.55 -6.91
C ALA A 151 -14.54 8.47 -7.67
N THR A 152 -13.46 8.84 -8.36
CA THR A 152 -12.61 7.87 -9.07
C THR A 152 -11.95 6.88 -8.10
N SER A 153 -11.51 7.34 -6.94
CA SER A 153 -10.90 6.49 -5.92
C SER A 153 -11.89 5.48 -5.33
N LEU A 154 -13.13 5.91 -5.06
CA LEU A 154 -14.20 5.05 -4.56
C LEU A 154 -14.61 4.00 -5.61
N ASN A 155 -14.75 4.40 -6.87
CA ASN A 155 -15.06 3.48 -7.97
C ASN A 155 -14.01 2.36 -8.12
N ILE A 156 -12.73 2.66 -7.88
CA ILE A 156 -11.68 1.62 -7.87
C ILE A 156 -11.94 0.59 -6.76
N ILE A 157 -12.32 1.04 -5.56
CA ILE A 157 -12.63 0.15 -4.44
C ILE A 157 -13.88 -0.67 -4.71
N GLU A 158 -14.92 -0.06 -5.27
CA GLU A 158 -16.18 -0.72 -5.63
C GLU A 158 -15.96 -1.82 -6.68
N ASN A 159 -15.19 -1.53 -7.73
CA ASN A 159 -14.84 -2.52 -8.75
C ASN A 159 -14.10 -3.73 -8.17
N ILE A 160 -13.20 -3.52 -7.19
CA ILE A 160 -12.55 -4.63 -6.47
C ILE A 160 -13.58 -5.42 -5.67
N GLU A 161 -14.45 -4.74 -4.93
CA GLU A 161 -15.48 -5.38 -4.11
C GLU A 161 -16.40 -6.25 -4.97
N GLU A 162 -16.89 -5.73 -6.09
CA GLU A 162 -17.72 -6.44 -7.06
C GLU A 162 -16.99 -7.65 -7.64
N THR A 163 -15.74 -7.47 -8.08
CA THR A 163 -14.92 -8.56 -8.62
C THR A 163 -14.75 -9.68 -7.58
N LEU A 164 -14.31 -9.34 -6.36
CA LEU A 164 -14.06 -10.34 -5.32
C LEU A 164 -15.34 -11.00 -4.80
N LYS A 165 -16.48 -10.29 -4.85
CA LYS A 165 -17.79 -10.82 -4.45
C LYS A 165 -18.25 -11.98 -5.35
N THR A 166 -17.83 -12.01 -6.61
CA THR A 166 -18.15 -13.12 -7.53
C THR A 166 -17.33 -14.38 -7.26
N LEU A 167 -16.26 -14.29 -6.46
CA LEU A 167 -15.37 -15.41 -6.20
C LEU A 167 -16.02 -16.43 -5.28
N ASN A 168 -16.13 -17.65 -5.79
CA ASN A 168 -16.62 -18.81 -5.06
C ASN A 168 -15.48 -19.78 -4.72
N GLY A 169 -15.77 -20.75 -3.85
CA GLY A 169 -14.82 -21.81 -3.47
C GLY A 169 -13.99 -21.50 -2.22
N GLU A 170 -13.06 -22.41 -1.92
CA GLU A 170 -12.30 -22.46 -0.67
C GLU A 170 -11.37 -21.25 -0.48
N HIS A 171 -10.81 -20.71 -1.56
CA HIS A 171 -9.90 -19.56 -1.51
C HIS A 171 -10.63 -18.21 -1.60
N GLY A 172 -11.55 -18.07 -2.55
CA GLY A 172 -12.22 -16.80 -2.85
C GLY A 172 -13.07 -16.25 -1.70
N LYS A 173 -13.91 -17.09 -1.09
CA LYS A 173 -14.87 -16.68 -0.06
C LYS A 173 -14.18 -16.08 1.18
N PRO A 174 -13.14 -16.69 1.78
CA PRO A 174 -12.41 -16.08 2.89
C PRO A 174 -11.77 -14.73 2.55
N ILE A 175 -11.25 -14.57 1.33
CA ILE A 175 -10.59 -13.33 0.87
C ILE A 175 -11.61 -12.21 0.68
N TYR A 176 -12.77 -12.49 0.07
CA TYR A 176 -13.86 -11.51 -0.01
C TYR A 176 -14.36 -11.10 1.38
N LEU A 177 -14.58 -12.06 2.29
CA LEU A 177 -15.00 -11.75 3.66
C LEU A 177 -13.99 -10.86 4.39
N LYS A 178 -12.69 -11.00 4.10
CA LYS A 178 -11.65 -10.11 4.62
C LYS A 178 -11.81 -8.69 4.09
N LEU A 179 -11.97 -8.54 2.78
CA LEU A 179 -12.19 -7.22 2.17
C LEU A 179 -13.42 -6.56 2.80
N LYS A 180 -14.54 -7.28 2.86
CA LYS A 180 -15.79 -6.80 3.45
C LYS A 180 -15.59 -6.29 4.88
N ASN A 181 -14.93 -7.08 5.73
CA ASN A 181 -14.64 -6.70 7.13
C ASN A 181 -13.76 -5.44 7.23
N ILE A 182 -12.78 -5.29 6.33
CA ILE A 182 -11.92 -4.11 6.28
C ILE A 182 -12.71 -2.87 5.89
N LEU A 183 -13.59 -2.97 4.89
CA LEU A 183 -14.45 -1.87 4.44
C LEU A 183 -15.49 -1.49 5.49
N GLU A 184 -16.17 -2.48 6.10
CA GLU A 184 -17.17 -2.28 7.17
C GLU A 184 -16.57 -1.57 8.39
N LYS A 185 -15.31 -1.88 8.75
CA LYS A 185 -14.60 -1.20 9.84
C LYS A 185 -14.20 0.23 9.51
N ASN A 186 -14.19 0.61 8.23
CA ASN A 186 -13.78 1.93 7.76
C ASN A 186 -14.97 2.89 7.67
N SER A 187 -15.54 3.22 8.83
CA SER A 187 -16.67 4.16 8.92
C SER A 187 -16.38 5.53 8.29
N GLY A 188 -15.11 5.97 8.29
CA GLY A 188 -14.68 7.17 7.59
C GLY A 188 -14.84 7.08 6.07
N LEU A 189 -14.49 5.94 5.48
CA LEU A 189 -14.68 5.69 4.04
C LEU A 189 -16.17 5.62 3.68
N SER A 190 -17.00 5.00 4.53
CA SER A 190 -18.46 4.99 4.31
C SER A 190 -19.05 6.41 4.31
N LYS A 191 -18.58 7.28 5.21
CA LYS A 191 -18.96 8.71 5.22
C LYS A 191 -18.48 9.44 3.97
N LEU A 192 -17.26 9.15 3.50
CA LEU A 192 -16.76 9.73 2.25
C LEU A 192 -17.57 9.26 1.03
N LYS A 193 -18.02 8.00 1.00
CA LYS A 193 -18.92 7.52 -0.05
C LYS A 193 -20.21 8.33 -0.10
N TYR A 194 -20.83 8.55 1.06
CA TYR A 194 -22.01 9.41 1.16
C TYR A 194 -21.75 10.85 0.66
N ILE A 195 -20.61 11.45 1.03
CA ILE A 195 -20.23 12.78 0.55
C ILE A 195 -19.99 12.79 -0.97
N SER A 196 -19.39 11.74 -1.52
CA SER A 196 -19.20 11.60 -2.97
C SER A 196 -20.53 11.57 -3.71
N ASN A 197 -21.50 10.80 -3.21
CA ASN A 197 -22.84 10.73 -3.79
C ASN A 197 -23.53 12.10 -3.84
N ILE A 198 -23.40 12.92 -2.79
CA ILE A 198 -23.89 14.31 -2.81
C ILE A 198 -23.18 15.14 -3.90
N LEU A 199 -21.87 14.99 -4.03
CA LEU A 199 -21.07 15.68 -5.06
C LEU A 199 -21.42 15.25 -6.48
N ASP A 200 -21.89 14.01 -6.66
CA ASP A 200 -22.35 13.45 -7.93
C ASP A 200 -23.82 13.78 -8.22
N GLY A 201 -24.50 14.50 -7.31
CA GLY A 201 -25.86 15.01 -7.50
C GLY A 201 -26.98 14.07 -7.05
N GLU A 202 -26.68 13.03 -6.27
CA GLU A 202 -27.71 12.17 -5.68
C GLU A 202 -28.54 12.93 -4.64
N GLU A 203 -29.87 12.82 -4.73
CA GLU A 203 -30.81 13.41 -3.78
C GLU A 203 -30.68 12.76 -2.40
N ASN A 204 -29.95 13.43 -1.51
CA ASN A 204 -29.63 12.95 -0.18
C ASN A 204 -29.99 14.01 0.86
N THR A 205 -30.82 13.64 1.84
CA THR A 205 -31.48 14.60 2.77
C THR A 205 -30.66 14.97 4.01
N ASN A 206 -29.50 14.35 4.26
CA ASN A 206 -28.78 14.51 5.53
C ASN A 206 -27.29 14.83 5.36
N ILE A 207 -26.98 16.12 5.19
CA ILE A 207 -25.60 16.64 5.13
C ILE A 207 -24.82 16.41 6.45
N GLY A 208 -25.51 16.02 7.53
CA GLY A 208 -24.90 15.62 8.80
C GLY A 208 -24.18 16.78 9.48
N GLU A 209 -22.94 16.55 9.91
CA GLU A 209 -22.09 17.50 10.65
C GLU A 209 -21.42 18.55 9.73
N PHE A 210 -21.59 18.43 8.41
CA PHE A 210 -20.94 19.30 7.43
C PHE A 210 -21.88 20.41 6.94
N THR A 211 -21.34 21.46 6.36
CA THR A 211 -22.10 22.47 5.62
C THR A 211 -21.93 22.25 4.12
N CYS A 212 -22.79 22.87 3.29
CA CYS A 212 -22.66 22.79 1.83
C CYS A 212 -21.28 23.25 1.33
N SER A 213 -20.69 24.28 1.96
CA SER A 213 -19.35 24.74 1.60
C SER A 213 -18.25 23.77 2.03
N ASP A 214 -18.44 23.02 3.13
CA ASP A 214 -17.49 21.99 3.55
C ASP A 214 -17.45 20.82 2.54
N ILE A 215 -18.61 20.40 2.03
CA ILE A 215 -18.74 19.27 1.09
C ILE A 215 -17.87 19.47 -0.17
N VAL A 216 -17.85 20.69 -0.71
CA VAL A 216 -17.09 21.01 -1.94
C VAL A 216 -15.60 20.70 -1.79
N TYR A 217 -15.03 20.84 -0.59
CA TYR A 217 -13.62 20.54 -0.34
C TYR A 217 -13.29 19.05 -0.38
N PHE A 218 -14.29 18.15 -0.34
CA PHE A 218 -14.08 16.71 -0.39
C PHE A 218 -13.93 16.15 -1.82
N LYS A 219 -14.10 16.97 -2.88
CA LYS A 219 -13.97 16.52 -4.28
C LYS A 219 -12.67 15.75 -4.58
N TYR A 220 -11.59 16.12 -3.91
CA TYR A 220 -10.27 15.48 -4.01
C TYR A 220 -9.78 14.98 -2.65
N ALA A 221 -10.70 14.61 -1.74
CA ALA A 221 -10.33 14.06 -0.44
C ALA A 221 -9.55 12.74 -0.64
N PRO A 222 -8.35 12.61 -0.05
CA PRO A 222 -7.56 11.39 -0.19
C PRO A 222 -8.17 10.27 0.66
N ILE A 223 -8.27 9.07 0.08
CA ILE A 223 -8.61 7.84 0.80
C ILE A 223 -7.38 6.98 1.12
N VAL A 224 -6.19 7.48 0.79
CA VAL A 224 -4.90 6.82 0.96
C VAL A 224 -3.94 7.67 1.79
N SER A 225 -2.99 7.02 2.47
CA SER A 225 -1.97 7.66 3.30
C SER A 225 -0.64 7.90 2.59
N VAL A 226 -0.56 7.74 1.26
CA VAL A 226 0.72 7.82 0.52
C VAL A 226 1.42 9.16 0.74
N ASP A 227 0.69 10.27 0.62
CA ASP A 227 1.25 11.60 0.83
C ASP A 227 1.69 11.82 2.29
N VAL A 228 0.99 11.19 3.25
CA VAL A 228 1.34 11.20 4.68
C VAL A 228 2.65 10.44 4.90
N GLU A 229 2.77 9.22 4.36
CA GLU A 229 3.96 8.38 4.48
C GLU A 229 5.19 9.00 3.81
N CYS A 230 5.03 9.58 2.62
CA CYS A 230 6.08 10.32 1.93
C CYS A 230 6.53 11.56 2.72
N SER A 231 5.59 12.27 3.36
CA SER A 231 5.90 13.39 4.25
C SER A 231 6.73 12.94 5.46
N PHE A 232 6.32 11.86 6.14
CA PHE A 232 7.06 11.32 7.28
C PHE A 232 8.46 10.83 6.88
N SER A 233 8.62 10.19 5.73
CA SER A 233 9.95 9.81 5.20
C SER A 233 10.85 11.04 5.01
N THR A 234 10.28 12.12 4.46
CA THR A 234 10.99 13.40 4.28
C THR A 234 11.41 14.01 5.62
N TYR A 235 10.53 13.95 6.62
CA TYR A 235 10.80 14.49 7.96
C TYR A 235 11.68 13.57 8.82
N LYS A 236 11.79 12.29 8.50
CA LYS A 236 12.62 11.33 9.26
C LYS A 236 14.07 11.82 9.38
N THR A 237 14.61 12.40 8.31
CA THR A 237 15.97 12.97 8.30
C THR A 237 16.11 14.20 9.20
N LEU A 238 15.03 14.97 9.40
CA LEU A 238 15.00 16.12 10.32
C LEU A 238 14.89 15.68 11.79
N LEU A 239 14.20 14.57 12.03
CA LEU A 239 13.87 14.09 13.38
C LEU A 239 14.84 13.04 13.94
N SER A 240 15.71 12.45 13.11
CA SER A 240 16.70 11.47 13.55
C SER A 240 17.68 12.03 14.60
N ASP A 241 18.17 11.19 15.51
CA ASP A 241 19.01 11.63 16.65
C ASP A 241 20.40 12.18 16.24
N ASN A 242 20.90 11.82 15.06
CA ASN A 242 22.19 12.28 14.52
C ASN A 242 22.18 13.73 13.98
N ARG A 243 21.41 14.63 14.60
CA ARG A 243 21.27 16.01 14.10
C ARG A 243 22.59 16.77 14.18
N ARG A 244 22.89 17.56 13.15
CA ARG A 244 23.61 18.83 13.35
C ARG A 244 22.65 19.72 14.16
N LYS A 245 23.05 20.26 15.32
CA LYS A 245 22.20 21.06 16.23
C LYS A 245 21.37 22.11 15.47
N PHE A 246 20.11 21.78 15.15
CA PHE A 246 19.19 22.72 14.51
C PHE A 246 18.68 23.68 15.58
N LYS A 247 18.93 24.98 15.40
CA LYS A 247 18.16 26.02 16.08
C LYS A 247 16.73 26.03 15.52
N PHE A 248 15.75 26.44 16.32
CA PHE A 248 14.33 26.49 15.91
C PHE A 248 14.13 27.26 14.59
N ASP A 249 14.83 28.38 14.41
CA ASP A 249 14.81 29.18 13.17
C ASP A 249 15.34 28.43 11.94
N ASN A 250 16.28 27.49 12.14
CA ASN A 250 16.84 26.69 11.06
C ASN A 250 15.92 25.51 10.69
N LEU A 251 15.13 25.01 11.63
CA LEU A 251 14.13 23.96 11.40
C LEU A 251 13.01 24.47 10.48
N ALA A 252 12.49 25.67 10.74
CA ALA A 252 11.47 26.30 9.89
C ALA A 252 11.97 26.48 8.45
N LYS A 253 13.21 26.96 8.28
CA LYS A 253 13.84 27.11 6.95
C LYS A 253 14.00 25.77 6.23
N HIS A 254 14.41 24.71 6.95
CA HIS A 254 14.53 23.37 6.37
C HIS A 254 13.16 22.80 5.95
N LEU A 255 12.12 22.99 6.76
CA LEU A 255 10.75 22.60 6.40
C LEU A 255 10.28 23.32 5.13
N ILE A 256 10.50 24.64 5.04
CA ILE A 256 10.15 25.42 3.85
C ILE A 256 10.89 24.94 2.61
N ILE A 257 12.20 24.68 2.71
CA ILE A 257 13.00 24.14 1.59
C ILE A 257 12.44 22.79 1.16
N GLN A 258 12.18 21.86 2.09
CA GLN A 258 11.64 20.53 1.77
C GLN A 258 10.23 20.59 1.16
N CYS A 259 9.37 21.50 1.63
CA CYS A 259 8.06 21.73 1.01
C CYS A 259 8.17 22.32 -0.40
N ASN A 260 9.18 23.17 -0.66
CA ASN A 260 9.38 23.83 -1.95
C ASN A 260 10.14 22.96 -2.97
N THR A 261 11.04 22.06 -2.53
CA THR A 261 11.76 21.13 -3.41
C THR A 261 10.85 20.06 -4.02
N GLN A 262 9.70 19.78 -3.40
CA GLN A 262 8.64 18.94 -3.99
C GLN A 262 7.74 19.69 -5.00
N GLY A 263 8.24 20.80 -5.57
CA GLY A 263 7.46 21.88 -6.15
C GLY A 263 6.43 21.54 -7.24
N LYS A 264 5.41 22.44 -7.24
CA LYS A 264 4.32 22.71 -8.22
C LYS A 264 3.02 21.92 -8.02
N HIS A 265 2.01 22.65 -7.53
CA HIS A 265 0.60 22.28 -7.31
C HIS A 265 0.21 21.68 -5.95
N PHE A 266 0.54 22.38 -4.87
CA PHE A 266 -0.17 22.26 -3.59
C PHE A 266 -1.06 23.49 -3.37
N LYS A 267 -2.26 23.52 -3.98
CA LYS A 267 -3.29 24.54 -3.64
C LYS A 267 -4.17 24.15 -2.44
N SER A 268 -3.95 22.97 -1.82
CA SER A 268 -4.70 22.51 -0.63
C SER A 268 -3.82 22.44 0.64
N LEU A 269 -2.94 23.42 0.82
CA LEU A 269 -1.99 23.42 1.94
C LEU A 269 -2.58 23.99 3.24
N THR A 270 -3.74 24.66 3.20
CA THR A 270 -4.38 25.24 4.40
C THR A 270 -4.91 24.19 5.38
N PHE A 271 -5.27 22.99 4.91
CA PHE A 271 -5.71 21.90 5.79
C PHE A 271 -4.52 21.08 6.34
N TYR A 272 -3.52 20.81 5.49
CA TYR A 272 -2.38 19.95 5.82
C TYR A 272 -1.32 20.64 6.69
N LEU A 273 -1.07 21.95 6.50
CA LEU A 273 -0.21 22.72 7.40
C LEU A 273 -0.85 22.97 8.76
N LYS A 274 -2.19 23.05 8.86
CA LYS A 274 -2.87 23.04 10.15
C LYS A 274 -2.64 21.69 10.84
N PHE A 275 -2.85 20.58 10.13
CA PHE A 275 -2.68 19.23 10.68
C PHE A 275 -1.24 18.94 11.15
N LEU A 276 -0.22 19.37 10.38
CA LEU A 276 1.18 19.26 10.76
C LEU A 276 1.59 20.27 11.83
N LYS A 277 1.11 21.53 11.80
CA LYS A 277 1.33 22.47 12.91
C LYS A 277 0.77 21.88 14.19
N ILE A 278 -0.42 21.31 14.19
CA ILE A 278 -1.09 20.87 15.42
C ILE A 278 -0.46 19.60 15.99
N ILE A 279 -0.19 18.58 15.15
CA ILE A 279 0.44 17.34 15.62
C ILE A 279 1.86 17.62 16.14
N TYR A 280 2.64 18.46 15.44
CA TYR A 280 3.99 18.79 15.93
C TYR A 280 3.98 19.79 17.08
N TRP A 281 2.99 20.70 17.18
CA TRP A 281 2.92 21.65 18.29
C TRP A 281 2.44 20.99 19.58
N GLU A 282 1.48 20.04 19.53
CA GLU A 282 1.05 19.30 20.72
C GLU A 282 2.07 18.25 21.16
N ILE A 283 2.59 17.42 20.25
CA ILE A 283 3.63 16.41 20.59
C ILE A 283 4.89 17.10 21.16
N PHE A 284 5.25 18.27 20.64
CA PHE A 284 6.41 19.02 21.12
C PHE A 284 6.15 19.72 22.46
N PHE A 285 4.92 20.15 22.77
CA PHE A 285 4.58 20.68 24.09
C PHE A 285 4.48 19.57 25.16
N THR A 286 3.98 18.38 24.80
CA THR A 286 3.97 17.24 25.74
C THR A 286 5.40 16.81 26.09
N ALA A 287 6.29 16.78 25.09
CA ALA A 287 7.71 16.49 25.30
C ALA A 287 8.47 17.58 26.10
N LEU A 288 7.98 18.83 26.11
CA LEU A 288 8.54 19.93 26.91
C LEU A 288 8.03 19.94 28.36
N GLN A 289 6.77 19.54 28.60
CA GLN A 289 6.25 19.42 29.97
C GLN A 289 6.89 18.25 30.73
N ASP A 290 7.26 17.16 30.04
CA ASP A 290 7.95 16.02 30.65
C ASP A 290 9.44 16.30 30.92
N SER A 291 10.05 17.30 30.24
CA SER A 291 11.46 17.68 30.46
C SER A 291 11.65 18.75 31.55
N ASP A 292 10.60 19.50 31.90
CA ASP A 292 10.63 20.54 32.95
C ASP A 292 10.22 20.01 34.34
N GLN A 293 9.89 18.72 34.47
CA GLN A 293 9.60 18.06 35.76
C GLN A 293 10.72 17.13 36.25
N SER A 294 11.87 17.11 35.56
CA SER A 294 13.07 16.43 36.02
C SER A 294 14.19 17.43 36.26
N ASP A 295 14.05 18.21 37.32
CA ASP A 295 15.14 18.86 38.06
C ASP A 295 14.80 18.85 39.55
#